data_AF-A0A6C0J362-F1
#
_entry.id   AF-A0A6C0J362-F1
#
_cell.length_a   1.000
_cell.length_b   1.000
_cell.length_c   1.000
_cell.angle_alpha   90.00
_cell.angle_beta   90.00
_cell.angle_gamma   90.00
#
_symmetry.space_group_name_H-M   'P 1'
#
loop_
_entity.id
_entity.type
_entity.pdbx_description
1 polymer ?
#
loop_
_entity_poly.entity_id
_entity_poly.type
_entity_poly.pdbx_seq_one_letter_code
_entity_poly.pdbx_strand_id
1 'polypeptide(L)'
;MSLETIQTEIAALRNDVKNLTKLVRKVKNTQEDPDGEKAKKRAENNGFNRKQEITPKLREFLALPEGDLISRSEVTKFVNKYITEKGLKHPENGRQIILDDKLRDLLAPPADVVVTYLNLQKYLSPHYVKKA
;
A
#
# COMPACT_ATOMS: atom_id res chain seq x y z
N MET A 1 50.84 9.49 2.90
CA MET A 1 49.36 9.59 2.78
C MET A 1 48.96 11.05 2.89
N SER A 2 48.15 11.56 1.96
CA SER A 2 47.65 12.93 2.05
C SER A 2 46.44 12.98 2.99
N LEU A 3 46.14 14.18 3.50
CA LEU A 3 44.93 14.44 4.28
C LEU A 3 43.65 14.07 3.52
N GLU A 4 43.65 14.27 2.20
CA GLU A 4 42.53 13.94 1.31
C GLU A 4 42.30 12.43 1.21
N THR A 5 43.38 11.63 1.13
CA THR A 5 43.29 10.16 1.15
C THR A 5 42.69 9.68 2.47
N ILE A 6 43.15 10.24 3.59
CA ILE A 6 42.64 9.88 4.94
C ILE A 6 41.15 10.23 5.07
N GLN A 7 40.72 11.41 4.58
CA GLN A 7 39.31 11.80 4.61
C GLN A 7 38.42 10.86 3.79
N THR A 8 38.90 10.42 2.63
CA THR A 8 38.20 9.48 1.75
C THR A 8 38.04 8.11 2.42
N GLU A 9 39.10 7.59 3.04
CA GLU A 9 39.07 6.33 3.77
C GLU A 9 38.15 6.38 5.00
N ILE A 10 38.15 7.48 5.75
CA ILE A 10 37.21 7.69 6.87
C ILE A 10 35.76 7.68 6.38
N ALA A 11 35.47 8.31 5.23
CA ALA A 11 34.12 8.28 4.66
C ALA A 11 33.70 6.87 4.24
N ALA A 12 34.61 6.10 3.64
CA ALA A 12 34.37 4.70 3.29
C ALA A 12 34.09 3.85 4.54
N LEU A 13 34.92 3.96 5.58
CA LEU A 13 34.72 3.25 6.85
C LEU A 13 33.39 3.61 7.52
N ARG A 14 32.97 4.88 7.48
CA ARG A 14 31.64 5.29 7.98
C ARG A 14 30.50 4.59 7.23
N ASN A 15 30.63 4.38 5.92
CA ASN A 15 29.64 3.66 5.13
C ASN A 15 29.65 2.16 5.48
N ASP A 16 30.83 1.57 5.67
CA ASP A 16 30.95 0.17 6.08
C ASP A 16 30.35 -0.07 7.46
N VAL A 17 30.61 0.80 8.44
CA VAL A 17 29.98 0.74 9.76
C VAL A 17 28.45 0.85 9.67
N LYS A 18 27.92 1.72 8.80
CA LYS A 18 26.46 1.80 8.56
C LYS A 18 25.92 0.50 7.96
N ASN A 19 26.65 -0.11 7.04
CA ASN A 19 26.25 -1.37 6.40
C ASN A 19 26.32 -2.55 7.39
N LEU A 20 27.39 -2.65 8.18
CA LEU A 20 27.53 -3.63 9.26
C LEU A 20 26.40 -3.48 10.29
N THR A 21 26.05 -2.26 10.67
CA THR A 21 24.90 -2.00 11.58
C THR A 21 23.59 -2.55 11.02
N LYS A 22 23.35 -2.40 9.70
CA LYS A 22 22.16 -2.97 9.04
C LYS A 22 22.17 -4.50 9.04
N LEU A 23 23.34 -5.11 8.80
CA LEU A 23 23.49 -6.57 8.82
C LEU A 23 23.27 -7.14 10.22
N VAL A 24 23.89 -6.55 11.25
CA VAL A 24 23.69 -6.95 12.65
C VAL A 24 22.21 -6.87 13.04
N ARG A 25 21.50 -5.80 12.64
CA ARG A 25 20.05 -5.69 12.87
C ARG A 25 19.26 -6.80 12.18
N LYS A 26 19.61 -7.17 10.94
CA LYS A 26 18.95 -8.28 10.24
C LYS A 26 19.16 -9.61 10.96
N VAL A 27 20.42 -9.92 11.33
CA VAL A 27 20.75 -11.16 12.06
C VAL A 27 20.00 -11.21 13.39
N LYS A 28 20.00 -10.10 14.15
CA LYS A 28 19.26 -10.01 15.41
C LYS A 28 17.76 -10.25 15.21
N ASN A 29 17.15 -9.61 14.20
CA ASN A 29 15.73 -9.80 13.90
C ASN A 29 15.40 -11.25 13.54
N THR A 30 16.26 -11.93 12.76
CA THR A 30 16.10 -13.35 12.44
C THR A 30 16.28 -14.24 13.68
N GLN A 31 17.21 -13.92 14.58
CA GLN A 31 17.36 -14.67 15.84
C GLN A 31 16.17 -14.50 16.79
N GLU A 32 15.58 -13.29 16.84
CA GLU A 32 14.42 -13.00 17.70
C GLU A 32 13.09 -13.55 17.13
N ASP A 33 13.05 -13.87 15.84
CA ASP A 33 11.90 -14.36 15.09
C ASP A 33 12.31 -15.37 14.00
N PRO A 34 12.86 -16.54 14.40
CA PRO A 34 13.44 -17.51 13.46
C PRO A 34 12.40 -18.08 12.50
N ASP A 35 11.16 -18.28 12.97
CA ASP A 35 10.04 -18.78 12.17
C ASP A 35 9.27 -17.66 11.44
N GLY A 36 9.64 -16.39 11.67
CA GLY A 36 8.99 -15.23 11.05
C GLY A 36 7.57 -14.95 11.55
N GLU A 37 7.11 -15.61 12.61
CA GLU A 37 5.75 -15.46 13.13
C GLU A 37 5.47 -14.04 13.63
N LYS A 38 6.42 -13.40 14.32
CA LYS A 38 6.24 -12.03 14.83
C LYS A 38 6.17 -11.04 13.67
N ALA A 39 7.03 -11.20 12.66
CA ALA A 39 7.01 -10.41 11.44
C ALA A 39 5.68 -10.58 10.69
N LYS A 40 5.19 -11.82 10.57
CA LYS A 40 3.89 -12.12 9.95
C LYS A 40 2.73 -11.49 10.70
N LYS A 41 2.65 -11.66 12.03
CA LYS A 41 1.63 -11.02 12.88
C LYS A 41 1.65 -9.49 12.80
N ARG A 42 2.83 -8.87 12.72
CA ARG A 42 2.96 -7.41 12.50
C ARG A 42 2.48 -7.01 11.11
N ALA A 43 2.79 -7.80 10.09
CA ALA A 43 2.36 -7.53 8.71
C ALA A 43 0.83 -7.66 8.56
N GLU A 44 0.20 -8.64 9.23
CA GLU A 44 -1.26 -8.83 9.27
C GLU A 44 -1.97 -7.65 9.94
N ASN A 45 -1.39 -7.11 11.02
CA ASN A 45 -1.99 -6.03 11.79
C ASN A 45 -1.64 -4.61 11.28
N ASN A 46 -0.88 -4.49 10.20
CA ASN A 46 -0.57 -3.18 9.61
C ASN A 46 -1.83 -2.55 8.99
N GLY A 47 -1.91 -1.22 8.94
CA GLY A 47 -3.07 -0.46 8.45
C GLY A 47 -3.51 -0.74 7.00
N PHE A 48 -2.71 -1.49 6.23
CA PHE A 48 -3.08 -1.98 4.89
C PHE A 48 -3.75 -3.36 4.91
N ASN A 49 -3.30 -4.27 5.78
CA ASN A 49 -3.76 -5.66 5.85
C ASN A 49 -4.79 -5.90 6.95
N ARG A 50 -4.92 -4.96 7.90
CA ARG A 50 -5.95 -5.01 8.93
C ARG A 50 -7.33 -5.03 8.28
N LYS A 51 -8.07 -6.09 8.54
CA LYS A 51 -9.49 -6.22 8.16
C LYS A 51 -10.32 -5.21 8.94
N GLN A 52 -11.18 -4.48 8.22
CA GLN A 52 -12.04 -3.46 8.81
C GLN A 52 -13.42 -3.48 8.15
N GLU A 53 -14.37 -2.87 8.86
CA GLU A 53 -15.72 -2.68 8.33
C GLU A 53 -15.70 -1.62 7.23
N ILE A 54 -16.58 -1.79 6.25
CA ILE A 54 -16.72 -0.92 5.11
C ILE A 54 -18.18 -0.47 4.98
N THR A 55 -18.38 0.67 4.33
CA THR A 55 -19.73 1.18 4.02
C THR A 55 -20.52 0.19 3.14
N PRO A 56 -21.86 0.18 3.23
CA PRO A 56 -22.71 -0.64 2.36
C PRO A 56 -22.41 -0.45 0.86
N LYS A 57 -22.13 0.79 0.44
CA LYS A 57 -21.80 1.14 -0.95
C LYS A 57 -20.55 0.41 -1.46
N LEU A 58 -19.47 0.40 -0.68
CA LEU A 58 -18.27 -0.33 -1.04
C LEU A 58 -18.49 -1.85 -0.97
N ARG A 59 -19.30 -2.32 -0.02
CA ARG A 59 -19.65 -3.75 0.10
C ARG A 59 -20.39 -4.26 -1.13
N GLU A 60 -21.37 -3.50 -1.61
CA GLU A 60 -22.13 -3.81 -2.81
C GLU A 60 -21.21 -3.85 -4.05
N PHE A 61 -20.31 -2.87 -4.20
CA PHE A 61 -19.34 -2.85 -5.30
C PHE A 61 -18.41 -4.09 -5.30
N LEU A 62 -18.02 -4.55 -4.11
CA LEU A 62 -17.15 -5.72 -3.94
C LEU A 62 -17.93 -7.06 -3.97
N ALA A 63 -19.26 -7.02 -4.03
CA ALA A 63 -20.14 -8.18 -3.91
C ALA A 63 -19.85 -9.03 -2.66
N LEU A 64 -19.56 -8.37 -1.53
CA LEU A 64 -19.26 -9.04 -0.26
C LEU A 64 -20.53 -9.24 0.59
N PRO A 65 -20.64 -10.38 1.32
CA PRO A 65 -21.67 -10.60 2.32
C PRO A 65 -21.74 -9.50 3.40
N GLU A 66 -22.92 -9.34 4.00
CA GLU A 66 -23.07 -8.45 5.14
C GLU A 66 -22.29 -8.97 6.35
N GLY A 67 -21.64 -8.07 7.08
CA GLY A 67 -20.80 -8.43 8.23
C GLY A 67 -19.35 -8.82 7.89
N ASP A 68 -19.04 -9.11 6.63
CA ASP A 68 -17.67 -9.46 6.24
C ASP A 68 -16.72 -8.24 6.37
N LEU A 69 -15.53 -8.53 6.91
CA LEU A 69 -14.44 -7.59 7.08
C LEU A 69 -13.41 -7.77 5.96
N ILE A 70 -12.94 -6.66 5.40
CA ILE A 70 -11.95 -6.67 4.33
C ILE A 70 -10.81 -5.69 4.62
N SER A 71 -9.61 -6.04 4.16
CA SER A 71 -8.44 -5.18 4.28
C SER A 71 -8.35 -4.16 3.13
N ARG A 72 -7.65 -3.04 3.35
CA ARG A 72 -7.42 -2.05 2.28
C ARG A 72 -6.66 -2.66 1.10
N SER A 73 -5.70 -3.55 1.39
CA SER A 73 -4.95 -4.29 0.38
C SER A 73 -5.87 -5.10 -0.53
N GLU A 74 -6.86 -5.80 0.02
CA GLU A 74 -7.79 -6.61 -0.75
C GLU A 74 -8.75 -5.74 -1.57
N VAL A 75 -9.27 -4.65 -1.00
CA VAL A 75 -10.09 -3.69 -1.75
C VAL A 75 -9.33 -3.12 -2.95
N THR A 76 -8.09 -2.66 -2.75
CA THR A 76 -7.27 -2.13 -3.86
C THR A 76 -7.01 -3.18 -4.94
N LYS A 77 -6.73 -4.43 -4.55
CA LYS A 77 -6.55 -5.53 -5.50
C LYS A 77 -7.81 -5.76 -6.32
N PHE A 78 -8.98 -5.79 -5.67
CA PHE A 78 -10.26 -5.96 -6.35
C PHE A 78 -10.54 -4.81 -7.32
N VAL A 79 -10.38 -3.56 -6.89
CA VAL A 79 -10.60 -2.39 -7.74
C VAL A 79 -9.65 -2.38 -8.94
N ASN A 80 -8.37 -2.71 -8.74
CA ASN A 80 -7.40 -2.80 -9.85
C ASN A 80 -7.75 -3.91 -10.84
N LYS A 81 -8.23 -5.05 -10.34
CA LYS A 81 -8.73 -6.15 -11.16
C LYS A 81 -9.95 -5.69 -11.97
N TYR A 82 -10.93 -5.06 -11.33
CA TYR A 82 -12.11 -4.49 -11.98
C TYR A 82 -11.73 -3.51 -13.10
N ILE A 83 -10.84 -2.55 -12.82
CA ILE A 83 -10.36 -1.58 -13.81
C ILE A 83 -9.73 -2.27 -15.02
N THR A 84 -8.96 -3.33 -14.78
CA THR A 84 -8.28 -4.07 -15.86
C THR A 84 -9.27 -4.91 -16.67
N GLU A 85 -10.18 -5.64 -16.02
CA GLU A 85 -11.19 -6.48 -16.67
C GLU A 85 -12.20 -5.67 -17.47
N LYS A 86 -12.53 -4.46 -17.02
CA LYS A 86 -13.44 -3.53 -17.70
C LYS A 86 -12.75 -2.62 -18.72
N GLY A 87 -11.43 -2.75 -18.90
CA GLY A 87 -10.68 -1.95 -19.86
C GLY A 87 -10.67 -0.45 -19.54
N LEU A 88 -10.79 -0.08 -18.26
CA LEU A 88 -10.95 1.30 -17.80
C LEU A 88 -9.62 2.08 -17.71
N LYS A 89 -8.56 1.59 -18.37
CA LYS A 89 -7.28 2.29 -18.42
C LYS A 89 -7.31 3.26 -19.60
N HIS A 90 -6.84 4.48 -19.39
CA HIS A 90 -6.75 5.44 -20.48
C HIS A 90 -5.74 4.94 -21.55
N PRO A 91 -6.10 4.95 -22.85
CA PRO A 91 -5.28 4.35 -23.90
C PRO A 91 -3.91 5.03 -24.08
N GLU A 92 -3.86 6.35 -23.93
CA GLU A 92 -2.62 7.13 -24.09
C GLU A 92 -1.84 7.32 -22.78
N ASN A 93 -2.50 7.11 -21.63
CA ASN A 93 -1.89 7.35 -20.32
C ASN A 93 -2.43 6.33 -19.32
N GLY A 94 -1.86 5.13 -19.31
CA GLY A 94 -2.30 4.03 -18.45
C GLY A 94 -2.23 4.30 -16.93
N ARG A 95 -1.78 5.49 -16.49
CA ARG A 95 -1.89 5.94 -15.09
C ARG A 95 -3.26 6.52 -14.76
N GLN A 96 -3.98 7.00 -15.77
CA GLN A 96 -5.33 7.54 -15.65
C GLN A 96 -6.37 6.44 -15.82
N ILE A 97 -7.45 6.56 -15.04
CA ILE A 97 -8.54 5.61 -15.01
C ILE A 97 -9.78 6.31 -15.61
N ILE A 98 -10.35 5.72 -16.65
CA ILE A 98 -11.62 6.13 -17.22
C ILE A 98 -12.72 5.56 -16.32
N LEU A 99 -13.41 6.41 -15.58
CA LEU A 99 -14.43 5.96 -14.64
C LEU A 99 -15.72 5.59 -15.38
N ASP A 100 -16.14 4.35 -15.21
CA ASP A 100 -17.50 3.94 -15.54
C ASP A 100 -18.49 4.42 -14.48
N ASP A 101 -19.79 4.25 -14.73
CA ASP A 101 -20.84 4.72 -13.83
C ASP A 101 -20.71 4.13 -12.42
N LYS A 102 -20.30 2.86 -12.32
CA LYS A 102 -20.10 2.16 -11.04
C LYS A 102 -18.94 2.74 -10.23
N LEU A 103 -17.76 2.92 -10.85
CA LEU A 103 -16.62 3.53 -10.16
C LEU A 103 -16.86 5.01 -9.87
N ARG A 104 -17.55 5.73 -10.76
CA ARG A 104 -17.88 7.14 -10.55
C ARG A 104 -18.83 7.30 -9.37
N ASP A 105 -19.85 6.45 -9.27
CA ASP A 105 -20.76 6.45 -8.13
C ASP A 105 -20.02 6.10 -6.83
N LEU A 106 -19.18 5.06 -6.84
CA LEU A 106 -18.39 4.68 -5.66
C LEU A 106 -17.44 5.80 -5.22
N LEU A 107 -16.56 6.27 -6.11
CA LEU A 107 -15.46 7.17 -5.76
C LEU A 107 -15.90 8.62 -5.59
N ALA A 108 -17.02 9.01 -6.23
CA ALA A 108 -17.58 10.37 -6.25
C ALA A 108 -16.51 11.49 -6.35
N PRO A 109 -15.57 11.43 -7.32
CA PRO A 109 -14.56 12.46 -7.44
C PRO A 109 -15.17 13.78 -7.94
N PRO A 110 -14.55 14.93 -7.61
CA PRO A 110 -14.92 16.20 -8.22
C PRO A 110 -14.83 16.15 -9.75
N ALA A 111 -15.67 16.91 -10.45
CA ALA A 111 -15.82 16.84 -11.90
C ALA A 111 -14.53 17.17 -12.67
N ASP A 112 -13.68 18.01 -12.09
CA ASP A 112 -12.40 18.47 -12.63
C ASP A 112 -11.22 17.55 -12.30
N VAL A 113 -11.42 16.50 -11.49
CA VAL A 113 -10.33 15.63 -11.05
C VAL A 113 -10.24 14.36 -11.86
N VAL A 114 -9.07 14.18 -12.50
CA VAL A 114 -8.69 12.91 -13.11
C VAL A 114 -8.30 11.90 -12.02
N VAL A 115 -9.02 10.78 -11.98
CA VAL A 115 -8.69 9.67 -11.08
C VAL A 115 -7.54 8.87 -11.67
N THR A 116 -6.56 8.58 -10.82
CA THR A 116 -5.35 7.81 -11.13
C THR A 116 -5.13 6.80 -10.02
N TYR A 117 -4.28 5.80 -10.26
CA TYR A 117 -3.90 4.85 -9.21
C TYR A 117 -3.27 5.52 -7.97
N LEU A 118 -2.68 6.71 -8.11
CA LEU A 118 -2.05 7.44 -7.02
C LEU A 118 -3.06 8.14 -6.09
N ASN A 119 -4.17 8.63 -6.64
CA ASN A 119 -5.19 9.34 -5.87
C ASN A 119 -6.43 8.48 -5.58
N LEU A 120 -6.57 7.29 -6.18
CA LEU A 120 -7.67 6.36 -5.95
C LEU A 120 -7.95 6.12 -4.46
N GLN A 121 -6.88 5.96 -3.68
CA GLN A 121 -7.00 5.68 -2.26
C GLN A 121 -7.59 6.83 -1.44
N LYS A 122 -7.43 8.08 -1.91
CA LYS A 122 -8.07 9.25 -1.31
C LYS A 122 -9.60 9.14 -1.38
N TYR A 123 -10.12 8.63 -2.49
CA TYR A 123 -11.55 8.49 -2.76
C TYR A 123 -12.13 7.20 -2.16
N LEU A 124 -11.32 6.16 -1.96
CA LEU A 124 -11.74 4.98 -1.21
C LEU A 124 -11.71 5.17 0.32
N SER A 125 -10.88 6.08 0.84
CA SER A 125 -10.72 6.34 2.27
C SER A 125 -12.03 6.54 3.05
N PRO A 126 -13.03 7.31 2.55
CA PRO A 126 -14.31 7.51 3.23
C PRO A 126 -15.16 6.25 3.39
N HIS A 127 -14.92 5.22 2.57
CA HIS A 127 -15.67 3.97 2.61
C HIS A 127 -15.20 2.99 3.68
N TYR A 128 -14.11 3.30 4.38
CA TYR A 128 -13.62 2.51 5.49
C TYR A 128 -14.15 3.06 6.81
N VAL A 129 -14.91 2.24 7.55
CA VAL A 129 -15.47 2.63 8.84
C VAL A 129 -14.34 2.64 9.86
N LYS A 130 -14.01 3.82 10.37
CA LYS A 130 -13.08 3.95 11.49
C LYS A 130 -13.83 3.54 12.76
N LYS A 131 -13.43 2.41 13.36
CA LYS A 131 -13.78 2.15 14.77
C LYS A 131 -13.04 3.20 15.62
N ALA A 132 -13.82 4.06 16.28
CA ALA A 132 -13.32 5.00 17.28
C ALA A 132 -12.66 4.26 18.44
#